data_AF-A0A2J8VWN9-F1
#
_entry.id   AF-A0A2J8VWN9-F1
#
_cell.length_a   1.000
_cell.length_b   1.000
_cell.length_c   1.000
_cell.angle_alpha   90.00
_cell.angle_beta   90.00
_cell.angle_gamma   90.00
#
_symmetry.space_group_name_H-M   'P 1'
#
loop_
_entity.id
_entity.type
_entity.pdbx_description
1 polymer ?
#
loop_
_entity_poly.entity_id
_entity_poly.type
_entity_poly.pdbx_seq_one_letter_code
_entity_poly.pdbx_strand_id
1 'polypeptide(L)' 'MTVLEQDTQGLDGWWLCSLHGRQGIVPGNRLKILVGMYDKKPAGPGPGPP' A
#
# COMPACT_ATOMS: atom_id res chain seq x y z
N MET A 1 -3.32 7.12 1.18
CA MET A 1 -3.53 5.66 1.25
C MET A 1 -2.86 5.05 0.04
N THR A 2 -2.09 3.99 0.23
CA THR A 2 -1.35 3.32 -0.85
C THR A 2 -1.68 1.84 -0.83
N VAL A 3 -2.05 1.28 -1.97
CA VAL A 3 -2.19 -0.16 -2.15
C VAL A 3 -0.77 -0.75 -2.22
N LEU A 4 -0.49 -1.71 -1.33
CA LEU A 4 0.79 -2.41 -1.27
C LEU A 4 0.74 -3.73 -2.04
N GLU A 5 -0.34 -4.49 -1.87
CA GLU A 5 -0.50 -5.84 -2.43
C GLU A 5 -1.97 -6.08 -2.76
N GLN A 6 -2.24 -6.71 -3.91
CA GLN A 6 -3.56 -7.20 -4.29
C GLN A 6 -3.66 -8.69 -3.99
N ASP A 7 -4.87 -9.14 -3.66
CA ASP A 7 -5.18 -10.54 -3.33
C ASP A 7 -4.21 -11.11 -2.29
N THR A 8 -3.99 -10.31 -1.23
CA THR A 8 -2.95 -10.59 -0.26
C THR A 8 -3.25 -11.85 0.51
N GLN A 9 -2.21 -12.63 0.81
CA GLN A 9 -2.34 -13.91 1.53
C GLN A 9 -3.29 -14.91 0.84
N GLY A 10 -3.51 -14.77 -0.48
CA GLY A 10 -4.45 -15.60 -1.24
C GLY A 10 -5.92 -15.28 -0.99
N LEU A 11 -6.22 -14.11 -0.40
CA LEU A 11 -7.59 -13.62 -0.22
C LEU A 11 -8.03 -12.84 -1.46
N ASP A 12 -8.73 -13.51 -2.37
CA ASP A 12 -9.30 -12.88 -3.58
C ASP A 12 -10.14 -11.65 -3.24
N GLY A 13 -9.82 -10.52 -3.89
CA GLY A 13 -10.51 -9.25 -3.72
C GLY A 13 -10.14 -8.50 -2.43
N TRP A 14 -9.15 -8.96 -1.66
CA TRP A 14 -8.67 -8.28 -0.46
C TRP A 14 -7.26 -7.73 -0.68
N TRP A 15 -7.12 -6.43 -0.50
CA TRP A 15 -5.87 -5.73 -0.79
C TRP A 15 -5.24 -5.23 0.50
N LEU A 16 -3.92 -5.40 0.61
CA LEU A 16 -3.14 -4.79 1.68
C LEU A 16 -2.91 -3.33 1.34
N CYS A 17 -3.28 -2.43 2.24
CA CYS A 17 -3.12 -0.99 2.07
C CYS A 17 -2.44 -0.35 3.27
N SER A 18 -1.66 0.71 3.02
CA SER A 18 -1.06 1.57 4.05
C SER A 18 -1.74 2.93 4.10
N LEU A 19 -2.18 3.34 5.29
CA LEU A 19 -2.77 4.64 5.59
C LEU A 19 -2.17 5.20 6.89
N HIS A 20 -1.58 6.39 6.82
CA HIS A 20 -0.95 7.07 7.96
C HIS A 20 0.07 6.19 8.73
N GLY A 21 0.84 5.37 8.01
CA GLY A 21 1.83 4.46 8.62
C GLY A 21 1.23 3.19 9.23
N ARG A 22 -0.09 3.00 9.15
CA ARG A 22 -0.78 1.77 9.55
C ARG A 22 -1.12 0.94 8.32
N GLN A 23 -0.87 -0.37 8.40
CA GLN A 23 -1.23 -1.30 7.35
C GLN A 23 -2.51 -2.06 7.73
N GLY A 24 -3.36 -2.31 6.74
CA GLY A 24 -4.60 -3.05 6.94
C GLY A 24 -5.11 -3.64 5.64
N ILE A 25 -5.89 -4.72 5.77
CA ILE A 25 -6.53 -5.37 4.65
C ILE A 25 -7.89 -4.71 4.42
N VAL A 26 -8.18 -4.36 3.18
CA VAL A 26 -9.42 -3.70 2.78
C VAL A 26 -9.99 -4.36 1.53
N PRO A 27 -11.32 -4.33 1.34
CA PRO A 27 -11.93 -4.91 0.15
C PRO A 27 -11.60 -4.07 -1.10
N GLY A 28 -10.98 -4.70 -2.10
CA GLY A 28 -10.53 -4.09 -3.35
C GLY A 28 -11.65 -3.51 -4.21
N ASN A 29 -12.87 -4.04 -4.08
CA ASN A 29 -14.06 -3.54 -4.79
C ASN A 29 -14.49 -2.11 -4.36
N ARG A 30 -13.96 -1.58 -3.25
CA ARG A 30 -14.15 -0.20 -2.81
C ARG A 30 -13.01 0.72 -3.22
N LEU A 31 -11.98 0.17 -3.87
CA LEU A 31 -10.77 0.90 -4.25
C LEU A 31 -10.69 1.10 -5.75
N LYS A 32 -10.11 2.25 -6.13
CA LYS A 32 -9.73 2.54 -7.51
C LYS A 32 -8.29 3.01 -7.51
N ILE A 33 -7.43 2.24 -8.16
CA ILE A 33 -6.04 2.63 -8.39
C ILE A 33 -6.03 3.79 -9.37
N LEU A 34 -5.62 4.97 -8.90
CA LEU A 34 -5.39 6.13 -9.75
C LEU A 34 -3.97 6.04 -10.29
N VAL A 35 -3.84 5.51 -11.51
CA VAL A 35 -2.57 5.42 -12.22
C VAL A 35 -2.11 6.85 -12.57
N GLY A 36 -0.90 7.23 -12.15
CA GLY A 36 -0.33 8.57 -12.30
C GLY A 36 0.15 9.24 -11.01
N MET A 37 -0.18 8.67 -9.83
CA MET A 37 0.31 9.16 -8.53
C MET A 37 1.37 8.24 -7.89
N TYR A 38 1.74 7.16 -8.56
CA TYR A 38 2.69 6.16 -8.07
C TYR A 38 4.13 6.52 -8.46
N ASP A 39 4.67 7.60 -7.90
CA ASP A 39 6.12 7.72 -7.67
C ASP A 39 6.41 8.42 -6.34
N LYS A 40 5.90 7.84 -5.26
CA LYS A 40 6.48 8.10 -3.95
C LYS A 40 6.54 6.79 -3.21
N LYS A 41 7.61 6.02 -3.48
CA LYS A 41 8.21 5.21 -2.42
C LYS A 41 8.28 6.11 -1.19
N PRO A 42 7.68 5.76 -0.05
CA PRO A 42 8.13 6.36 1.19
C PRO A 42 9.58 5.90 1.31
N ALA A 43 10.53 6.80 1.03
CA ALA A 43 11.89 6.63 1.48
C ALA A 43 11.77 6.42 2.99
N GLY A 44 11.93 5.16 3.42
CA GLY A 44 12.14 4.88 4.82
C GLY A 44 13.30 5.76 5.29
N PRO A 45 13.32 6.24 6.54
CA PRO A 45 14.50 6.88 7.06
C PRO A 45 15.61 5.82 7.00
N GLY A 46 16.50 5.95 6.02
CA GLY A 46 17.71 5.13 5.96
C GLY A 46 18.46 5.35 7.27
N PRO A 47 19.10 4.32 7.85
CA PRO A 47 19.98 4.51 8.98
C PRO A 47 21.05 5.54 8.56
N GLY A 48 21.20 6.59 9.37
CA GLY A 48 22.13 7.68 9.07
C GLY A 48 23.54 7.14 8.81
N PRO A 49 24.26 7.69 7.82
CA PRO A 49 25.66 7.34 7.62
C PRO A 49 26.51 7.85 8.82
N PRO A 50 27.63 7.18 9.12
CA PRO A 50 28.52 7.52 10.25
C PRO A 50 29.24 8.86 10.06
#